data_AF-A0A8J3YAS7-F1
#
_entry.id   AF-A0A8J3YAS7-F1
#
_cell.length_a   1.000
_cell.length_b   1.000
_cell.length_c   1.000
_cell.angle_alpha   90.00
_cell.angle_beta   90.00
_cell.angle_gamma   90.00
#
_symmetry.space_group_name_H-M   'P 1'
#
loop_
_entity.id
_entity.type
_entity.pdbx_description
1 polymer ?
#
loop_
_entity_poly.entity_id
_entity_poly.type
_entity_poly.pdbx_seq_one_letter_code
_entity_poly.pdbx_strand_id
1 'polypeptide(L)'
;MTWAELVTTLTALPGVTPPGAGRAFGASALKVHGRIFAMEMPGGLTVKLPADRVRELIASGAGEPFASGRGAPMREWVTVADPRTWEPLAREAAAFVGGR
;
A
#
# COMPACT_ATOMS: atom_id res chain seq x y z
N MET A 1 0.53 0.72 -15.35
CA MET A 1 1.73 0.38 -14.55
C MET A 1 1.48 -0.94 -13.85
N THR A 2 2.47 -1.82 -13.82
CA THR A 2 2.46 -3.12 -13.14
C THR A 2 3.06 -3.01 -11.75
N TRP A 3 2.88 -4.04 -10.92
CA TRP A 3 3.53 -4.12 -9.61
C TRP A 3 5.06 -4.07 -9.69
N ALA A 4 5.66 -4.79 -10.65
CA ALA A 4 7.11 -4.80 -10.83
C ALA A 4 7.67 -3.41 -11.19
N GLU A 5 6.98 -2.66 -12.06
CA GLU A 5 7.33 -1.27 -12.39
C GLU A 5 7.17 -0.35 -11.18
N LEU A 6 6.10 -0.51 -10.40
CA LEU A 6 5.86 0.26 -9.18
C LEU A 6 6.96 0.02 -8.15
N VAL A 7 7.32 -1.25 -7.89
CA VAL A 7 8.41 -1.62 -6.96
C VAL A 7 9.70 -0.95 -7.40
N THR A 8 10.07 -1.09 -8.68
CA THR A 8 11.28 -0.48 -9.24
C THR A 8 11.29 1.03 -9.02
N THR A 9 10.16 1.69 -9.28
CA THR A 9 9.99 3.15 -9.12
C THR A 9 10.14 3.58 -7.66
N LEU A 10 9.53 2.86 -6.72
CA LEU A 10 9.51 3.24 -5.31
C LEU A 10 10.79 2.89 -4.57
N THR A 11 11.52 1.87 -5.00
CA THR A 11 12.84 1.55 -4.42
C THR A 11 13.91 2.60 -4.70
N ALA A 12 13.65 3.53 -5.62
CA ALA A 12 14.50 4.71 -5.82
C ALA A 12 14.31 5.76 -4.71
N LEU A 13 13.26 5.66 -3.89
CA LEU A 13 13.03 6.58 -2.76
C LEU A 13 13.92 6.22 -1.56
N PRO A 14 14.48 7.22 -0.84
CA PRO A 14 15.29 6.97 0.35
C PRO A 14 14.53 6.15 1.40
N GLY A 15 15.20 5.13 1.94
CA GLY A 15 14.65 4.29 3.01
C GLY A 15 13.58 3.28 2.57
N VAL A 16 13.23 3.23 1.28
CA VAL A 16 12.32 2.21 0.75
C VAL A 16 13.09 0.94 0.41
N THR A 17 12.58 -0.21 0.88
CA THR A 17 13.11 -1.54 0.57
C THR A 17 12.11 -2.36 -0.23
N PRO A 18 12.57 -3.15 -1.22
CA PRO A 18 11.70 -4.00 -2.02
C PRO A 18 11.03 -5.10 -1.19
N PRO A 19 9.99 -5.74 -1.74
CA PRO A 19 9.47 -7.01 -1.24
C PRO A 19 10.59 -8.06 -1.05
N GLY A 20 10.52 -8.81 0.04
CA GLY A 20 11.44 -9.92 0.31
C GLY A 20 10.95 -11.26 -0.26
N ALA A 21 11.83 -12.25 -0.36
CA ALA A 21 11.53 -13.58 -0.90
C ALA A 21 10.73 -14.51 0.04
N GLY A 22 10.13 -13.98 1.12
CA GLY A 22 9.44 -14.77 2.14
C GLY A 22 7.97 -15.09 1.81
N ARG A 23 7.38 -16.07 2.51
CA ARG A 23 5.95 -16.42 2.43
C ARG A 23 5.08 -15.81 3.54
N ALA A 24 5.67 -15.04 4.45
CA ALA A 24 4.92 -14.42 5.55
C ALA A 24 4.03 -13.27 5.04
N PHE A 25 2.96 -12.96 5.77
CA PHE A 25 2.15 -11.77 5.50
C PHE A 25 3.05 -10.51 5.52
N GLY A 26 3.02 -9.73 4.46
CA GLY A 26 3.90 -8.58 4.28
C GLY A 26 5.32 -8.89 3.78
N ALA A 27 5.63 -10.15 3.45
CA ALA A 27 6.88 -10.51 2.78
C ALA A 27 6.91 -9.98 1.34
N SER A 28 5.78 -10.00 0.66
CA SER A 28 5.57 -9.39 -0.66
C SER A 28 5.36 -7.87 -0.63
N ALA A 29 5.63 -7.20 0.50
CA ALA A 29 5.30 -5.79 0.69
C ALA A 29 6.52 -4.87 0.59
N LEU A 30 6.29 -3.68 0.03
CA LEU A 30 7.19 -2.54 0.10
C LEU A 30 7.20 -1.98 1.53
N LYS A 31 8.39 -1.65 2.00
CA LYS A 31 8.60 -1.08 3.33
C LYS A 31 9.39 0.21 3.24
N VAL A 32 9.10 1.16 4.13
CA VAL A 32 9.87 2.38 4.32
C VAL A 32 10.37 2.40 5.76
N HIS A 33 11.69 2.52 5.94
CA HIS A 33 12.35 2.38 7.25
C HIS A 33 11.92 1.10 8.01
N GLY A 34 11.78 -0.02 7.29
CA GLY A 34 11.37 -1.31 7.86
C GLY A 34 9.86 -1.50 8.10
N ARG A 35 9.03 -0.48 7.84
CA ARG A 35 7.57 -0.52 8.06
C ARG A 35 6.82 -0.67 6.74
N ILE A 36 5.83 -1.56 6.71
CA ILE A 36 5.05 -1.83 5.49
C ILE A 36 4.16 -0.62 5.16
N PHE A 37 4.16 -0.22 3.89
CA PHE A 37 3.27 0.82 3.37
C PHE A 37 2.48 0.43 2.12
N ALA A 38 2.93 -0.56 1.34
CA ALA A 38 2.25 -1.00 0.13
C ALA A 38 2.50 -2.49 -0.16
N MET A 39 1.49 -3.20 -0.66
CA MET A 39 1.60 -4.59 -1.10
C MET A 39 0.57 -4.91 -2.19
N GLU A 40 0.95 -5.77 -3.14
CA GLU A 40 0.01 -6.33 -4.09
C GLU A 40 -0.80 -7.46 -3.44
N MET A 41 -2.12 -7.39 -3.58
CA MET A 41 -3.08 -8.39 -3.11
C MET A 41 -4.04 -8.75 -4.25
N PRO A 42 -4.77 -9.89 -4.16
CA PRO A 42 -5.89 -10.12 -5.06
C PRO A 42 -6.84 -8.92 -5.05
N GLY A 43 -7.12 -8.35 -6.22
CA GLY A 43 -7.95 -7.14 -6.36
C GLY A 43 -7.19 -5.82 -6.54
N GLY A 44 -5.87 -5.80 -6.36
CA GLY A 44 -5.02 -4.67 -6.73
C GLY A 44 -3.99 -4.28 -5.66
N LEU A 45 -3.68 -2.99 -5.61
CA LEU A 45 -2.68 -2.46 -4.70
C LEU A 45 -3.32 -2.12 -3.35
N THR A 46 -2.82 -2.73 -2.28
CA THR A 46 -3.19 -2.40 -0.90
C THR A 46 -2.17 -1.44 -0.30
N VAL A 47 -2.59 -0.25 0.12
CA VAL A 47 -1.72 0.81 0.67
C VAL A 47 -2.16 1.26 2.06
N LYS A 48 -1.19 1.73 2.84
CA LYS A 48 -1.42 2.31 4.16
C LYS A 48 -1.46 3.85 4.08
N LEU A 49 -2.60 4.44 4.40
CA LEU A 49 -2.87 5.88 4.30
C LEU A 49 -3.51 6.41 5.60
N PRO A 50 -3.53 7.74 5.83
CA PRO A 50 -4.31 8.33 6.90
C PRO A 50 -5.78 7.88 6.85
N ALA A 51 -6.40 7.64 8.01
CA ALA A 51 -7.75 7.08 8.07
C ALA A 51 -8.81 7.98 7.40
N ASP A 52 -8.61 9.30 7.36
CA ASP A 52 -9.45 10.22 6.60
C ASP A 52 -9.35 9.98 5.09
N ARG A 53 -8.12 9.80 4.57
CA ARG A 53 -7.88 9.52 3.16
C ARG A 53 -8.47 8.18 2.73
N VAL A 54 -8.33 7.16 3.57
CA VAL A 54 -8.96 5.84 3.34
C VAL A 54 -10.48 5.98 3.22
N ARG A 55 -11.11 6.73 4.15
CA ARG A 55 -12.55 6.99 4.09
C ARG A 55 -12.97 7.73 2.82
N GLU A 56 -12.19 8.71 2.38
CA GLU A 56 -12.46 9.46 1.15
C GLU A 56 -12.42 8.53 -0.08
N LEU A 57 -11.38 7.71 -0.21
CA LEU A 57 -11.22 6.77 -1.32
C LEU A 57 -12.35 5.74 -1.38
N ILE A 58 -12.78 5.24 -0.21
CA ILE A 58 -13.91 4.32 -0.12
C ILE A 58 -15.22 5.03 -0.48
N ALA A 59 -15.46 6.23 0.07
CA ALA A 59 -16.68 6.99 -0.19
C ALA A 59 -16.81 7.41 -1.66
N SER A 60 -15.71 7.65 -2.36
CA SER A 60 -15.69 7.97 -3.78
C SER A 60 -15.76 6.72 -4.69
N GLY A 61 -15.75 5.51 -4.13
CA GLY A 61 -15.68 4.25 -4.88
C GLY A 61 -14.32 4.00 -5.56
N ALA A 62 -13.27 4.73 -5.16
CA ALA A 62 -11.92 4.59 -5.71
C ALA A 62 -11.12 3.46 -5.03
N GLY A 63 -11.60 2.92 -3.90
CA GLY A 63 -10.96 1.82 -3.21
C GLY A 63 -11.90 1.03 -2.30
N GLU A 64 -11.46 -0.16 -1.94
CA GLU A 64 -12.17 -1.12 -1.10
C GLU A 64 -11.51 -1.22 0.29
N PRO A 65 -12.29 -1.45 1.37
CA PRO A 65 -11.73 -1.70 2.69
C PRO A 65 -10.81 -2.92 2.71
N PHE A 66 -9.67 -2.80 3.37
CA PHE A 66 -8.78 -3.96 3.59
C PHE A 66 -9.03 -4.61 4.95
N ALA A 67 -9.25 -5.92 4.94
CA ALA A 67 -9.36 -6.75 6.14
C ALA A 67 -8.20 -7.74 6.22
N SER A 68 -7.49 -7.77 7.35
CA SER A 68 -6.34 -8.66 7.59
C SER A 68 -6.74 -10.11 7.93
N GLY A 69 -8.00 -10.49 7.68
CA GLY A 69 -8.55 -11.81 8.00
C GLY A 69 -8.79 -12.08 9.49
N ARG A 70 -8.45 -11.15 10.39
CA ARG A 70 -8.72 -11.23 11.83
C ARG A 70 -9.45 -9.98 12.32
N GLY A 71 -10.78 -10.03 12.33
CA GLY A 71 -11.62 -8.97 12.90
C GLY A 71 -11.96 -7.83 11.93
N ALA A 72 -12.25 -6.66 12.48
CA ALA A 72 -12.74 -5.50 11.72
C ALA A 72 -11.71 -5.00 10.69
N PRO A 73 -12.16 -4.42 9.56
CA PRO A 73 -11.28 -3.80 8.57
C PRO A 73 -10.32 -2.80 9.19
N MET A 74 -9.08 -2.77 8.69
CA MET A 74 -8.06 -1.87 9.23
C MET A 74 -8.28 -0.46 8.70
N ARG A 75 -8.49 0.50 9.61
CA ARG A 75 -8.92 1.88 9.27
C ARG A 75 -7.91 2.70 8.45
N GLU A 76 -6.64 2.29 8.44
CA GLU A 76 -5.56 2.95 7.70
C GLU A 76 -5.20 2.22 6.40
N TRP A 77 -6.00 1.24 5.96
CA TRP A 77 -5.69 0.43 4.79
C TRP A 77 -6.82 0.43 3.77
N VAL A 78 -6.44 0.54 2.50
CA VAL A 78 -7.35 0.53 1.35
C VAL A 78 -6.73 -0.26 0.20
N THR A 79 -7.56 -1.00 -0.53
CA THR A 79 -7.19 -1.69 -1.76
C THR A 79 -7.71 -0.91 -2.96
N VAL A 80 -6.85 -0.57 -3.91
CA VAL A 80 -7.21 0.16 -5.13
C VAL A 80 -6.95 -0.70 -6.37
N ALA A 81 -8.00 -0.89 -7.18
CA ALA A 81 -7.93 -1.74 -8.36
C ALA A 81 -7.30 -1.03 -9.56
N ASP A 82 -7.50 0.29 -9.72
CA ASP A 82 -7.05 1.05 -10.88
C ASP A 82 -5.53 1.27 -10.86
N PRO A 83 -4.75 0.64 -11.76
CA PRO A 83 -3.30 0.75 -11.78
C PRO A 83 -2.78 2.16 -12.09
N ARG A 84 -3.62 3.05 -12.62
CA ARG A 84 -3.28 4.46 -12.86
C ARG A 84 -3.13 5.25 -11.56
N THR A 85 -3.75 4.78 -10.48
CA THR A 85 -3.71 5.43 -9.17
C THR A 85 -2.57 4.92 -8.27
N TRP A 86 -1.92 3.82 -8.66
CA TRP A 86 -0.99 3.10 -7.80
C TRP A 86 0.25 3.93 -7.42
N GLU A 87 0.88 4.59 -8.39
CA GLU A 87 2.09 5.37 -8.15
C GLU A 87 1.86 6.53 -7.15
N PRO A 88 0.89 7.45 -7.38
CA PRO A 88 0.67 8.56 -6.46
C PRO A 88 0.25 8.07 -5.06
N LEU A 89 -0.64 7.08 -4.96
CA LEU A 89 -1.11 6.57 -3.67
C LEU A 89 0.00 5.84 -2.90
N ALA A 90 0.88 5.10 -3.58
CA ALA A 90 1.98 4.43 -2.93
C ALA A 90 3.07 5.42 -2.45
N ARG A 91 3.29 6.54 -3.17
CA ARG A 91 4.15 7.63 -2.68
C ARG A 91 3.56 8.31 -1.45
N GLU A 92 2.27 8.59 -1.46
CA GLU A 92 1.55 9.15 -0.31
C GLU A 92 1.68 8.22 0.92
N ALA A 93 1.51 6.91 0.71
CA ALA A 93 1.69 5.89 1.73
C ALA A 93 3.13 5.83 2.26
N ALA A 94 4.14 5.90 1.39
CA ALA A 94 5.55 5.93 1.79
C ALA A 94 5.86 7.16 2.65
N ALA A 95 5.34 8.34 2.28
CA ALA A 95 5.50 9.57 3.06
C ALA A 95 4.80 9.48 4.43
N PHE A 96 3.55 9.00 4.46
CA PHE A 96 2.79 8.83 5.69
C PHE A 96 3.45 7.86 6.67
N VAL A 97 3.90 6.70 6.18
CA VAL A 97 4.56 5.69 7.02
C VAL A 97 5.98 6.10 7.37
N GLY A 98 6.70 6.78 6.47
CA GLY A 98 8.07 7.24 6.68
C GLY A 98 8.19 8.34 7.73
N GLY A 99 7.22 9.27 7.78
CA GLY A 99 7.19 10.37 8.75
C GLY A 99 6.68 10.00 10.14
N ARG A 100 6.32 8.73 10.37
CA ARG A 100 5.79 8.23 11.65
C ARG A 100 6.88 7.68 12.56
#